data_AF-A0A6G2DG62-F1
#
_entry.id   AF-A0A6G2DG62-F1
#
_cell.length_a   1.000
_cell.length_b   1.000
_cell.length_c   1.000
_cell.angle_alpha   90.00
_cell.angle_beta   90.00
_cell.angle_gamma   90.00
#
_symmetry.space_group_name_H-M   'P 1'
#
loop_
_entity.id
_entity.type
_entity.pdbx_description
1 polymer ?
#
loop_
_entity_poly.entity_id
_entity_poly.type
_entity_poly.pdbx_seq_one_letter_code
_entity_poly.pdbx_strand_id
1 'polypeptide(L)' 'MKISKRHLLNYSILIPYLLLSILGLIVVYSTTSAILIEEGKSALQLVRNQGIFWIVSLILIALIYKLRLDFLRNERLIIL' A
#
# COMPACT_ATOMS: atom_id res chain seq x y z
N MET A 1 -30.88 13.00 -2.68
CA MET A 1 -29.75 12.84 -1.75
C MET A 1 -28.43 12.98 -2.51
N LYS A 2 -27.67 14.06 -2.28
CA LYS A 2 -26.29 14.18 -2.79
C LYS A 2 -25.41 13.26 -1.95
N ILE A 3 -25.11 12.06 -2.43
CA ILE A 3 -24.19 11.15 -1.76
C ILE A 3 -22.80 11.81 -1.79
N SER A 4 -22.39 12.34 -0.64
CA SER A 4 -21.09 12.90 -0.38
C SER A 4 -20.05 11.79 -0.54
N LYS A 5 -19.30 11.81 -1.65
CA LYS A 5 -18.26 10.84 -2.07
C LYS A 5 -17.16 10.52 -1.03
N ARG A 6 -17.20 11.14 0.15
CA ARG A 6 -16.32 10.87 1.30
C ARG A 6 -16.60 9.53 1.99
N HIS A 7 -17.75 8.89 1.71
CA HIS A 7 -18.17 7.64 2.37
C HIS A 7 -18.02 6.37 1.50
N LEU A 8 -17.28 6.42 0.38
CA LEU A 8 -16.95 5.22 -0.40
C LEU A 8 -15.72 4.48 0.15
N LEU A 9 -14.96 5.11 1.05
CA LEU A 9 -13.77 4.53 1.65
C LEU A 9 -14.20 3.81 2.92
N ASN A 10 -14.21 2.48 2.88
CA ASN A 10 -14.52 1.68 4.05
C ASN A 10 -13.34 1.74 5.02
N TYR A 11 -13.38 2.69 5.95
CA TYR A 11 -12.37 2.85 6.99
C TYR A 11 -12.19 1.61 7.86
N SER A 12 -13.23 0.77 7.96
CA SER A 12 -13.17 -0.52 8.66
C SER A 12 -12.23 -1.51 7.96
N ILE A 13 -11.97 -1.36 6.65
CA ILE A 13 -10.99 -2.16 5.90
C ILE A 13 -9.63 -1.44 5.85
N LEU A 14 -9.63 -0.12 5.66
CA LEU A 14 -8.38 0.66 5.52
C LEU A 14 -7.53 0.62 6.80
N ILE A 15 -8.15 0.80 7.97
CA ILE A 15 -7.41 0.90 9.23
C ILE A 15 -6.69 -0.43 9.56
N PRO A 16 -7.35 -1.61 9.53
CA PRO A 16 -6.65 -2.88 9.72
C PRO A 16 -5.55 -3.12 8.69
N TYR A 17 -5.79 -2.75 7.43
CA TYR A 17 -4.79 -2.88 6.36
C TYR A 17 -3.53 -2.05 6.65
N LEU A 18 -3.68 -0.79 7.04
CA LEU A 18 -2.55 0.07 7.37
C LEU A 18 -1.76 -0.44 8.58
N LEU A 19 -2.46 -0.92 9.62
CA LEU A 19 -1.82 -1.52 10.79
C LEU A 19 -1.01 -2.77 10.40
N LEU A 20 -1.61 -3.69 9.65
CA LEU A 20 -0.93 -4.89 9.16
C LEU A 20 0.29 -4.54 8.30
N SER A 21 0.19 -3.50 7.48
CA SER A 21 1.29 -3.08 6.63
C SER A 21 2.46 -2.49 7.42
N ILE A 22 2.20 -1.74 8.49
CA ILE A 22 3.24 -1.22 9.39
C ILE A 22 3.88 -2.38 10.17
N LEU A 23 3.08 -3.32 10.66
CA LEU A 23 3.57 -4.54 11.31
C LEU A 23 4.47 -5.34 10.37
N GLY A 24 4.10 -5.46 9.10
CA GLY A 24 4.93 -6.10 8.07
C GLY A 24 6.31 -5.45 7.93
N LEU A 25 6.38 -4.12 7.92
CA LEU A 25 7.66 -3.39 7.88
C LEU A 25 8.54 -3.68 9.12
N ILE A 26 7.92 -3.74 10.31
CA ILE A 26 8.62 -4.07 11.55
C ILE A 26 9.17 -5.50 11.50
N VAL A 27 8.36 -6.46 11.03
CA VAL A 27 8.77 -7.87 10.89
C VAL A 27 9.92 -8.02 9.90
N VAL A 28 9.88 -7.30 8.77
CA VAL A 28 10.98 -7.30 7.80
C VAL A 28 12.27 -6.81 8.45
N TYR A 29 12.25 -5.71 9.20
CA TYR A 29 13.45 -5.27 9.94
C TYR A 29 13.92 -6.31 10.95
N SER A 30 12.99 -6.83 11.76
CA SER A 30 13.29 -7.77 12.84
C SER A 30 13.93 -9.06 12.33
N THR A 31 13.49 -9.56 11.17
CA THR A 31 13.96 -10.85 10.62
C THR A 31 15.22 -10.71 9.77
N THR A 32 15.44 -9.54 9.16
CA THR A 32 16.51 -9.38 8.16
C THR A 32 17.73 -8.65 8.69
N SER A 33 17.62 -7.96 9.83
CA SER A 33 18.72 -7.25 10.47
C SER A 33 19.92 -8.15 10.79
N ALA A 34 19.70 -9.32 11.39
CA ALA A 34 20.77 -10.26 11.73
C ALA A 34 21.51 -10.76 10.48
N ILE A 35 20.77 -11.21 9.47
CA ILE A 35 21.30 -11.73 8.21
C ILE A 35 22.13 -10.65 7.47
N LEU A 36 21.61 -9.43 7.39
CA LEU A 36 22.29 -8.34 6.69
C LEU A 36 23.58 -7.90 7.38
N ILE A 37 23.63 -7.96 8.72
CA ILE A 37 24.84 -7.66 9.50
C ILE A 37 25.90 -8.75 9.27
N GLU A 38 25.50 -10.02 9.24
CA GLU A 38 26.40 -11.13 8.93
C GLU A 38 26.95 -11.04 7.49
N GLU A 39 26.15 -10.56 6.54
CA GLU A 39 26.58 -10.33 5.16
C GLU A 39 27.42 -9.05 4.97
N GLY A 40 27.71 -8.30 6.05
CA GLY A 40 28.45 -7.02 5.98
C GLY A 40 27.69 -5.90 5.29
N LYS A 41 26.37 -6.06 5.10
CA LYS A 41 25.47 -5.08 4.47
C LYS A 41 24.79 -4.22 5.52
N SER A 42 24.18 -3.13 5.07
CA SER A 42 23.37 -2.30 5.96
C SER A 42 22.10 -3.03 6.37
N ALA A 43 21.88 -3.22 7.68
CA ALA A 43 20.66 -3.77 8.27
C ALA A 43 19.36 -3.04 7.85
N LEU A 44 19.49 -1.81 7.32
CA LEU A 44 18.36 -1.01 6.86
C LEU A 44 18.08 -1.16 5.37
N GLN A 45 18.92 -1.85 4.60
CA GLN A 45 18.80 -1.90 3.14
C GLN A 45 17.46 -2.50 2.70
N LEU A 46 17.05 -3.62 3.29
CA LEU A 46 15.83 -4.31 2.90
C LEU A 46 14.57 -3.59 3.41
N VAL A 47 14.62 -3.05 4.64
CA VAL A 47 13.54 -2.23 5.21
C VAL A 47 13.33 -0.97 4.39
N ARG A 48 14.40 -0.33 3.92
CA ARG A 48 14.32 0.84 3.06
C ARG A 48 13.61 0.50 1.75
N ASN A 49 14.00 -0.60 1.10
CA ASN A 49 13.34 -1.04 -0.13
C ASN A 49 11.86 -1.34 0.11
N GLN A 50 11.53 -2.09 1.17
CA GLN A 50 10.15 -2.40 1.52
C GLN A 50 9.35 -1.13 1.87
N GLY A 51 9.96 -0.17 2.57
CA GLY A 51 9.36 1.11 2.89
C GLY A 51 9.06 1.96 1.66
N ILE A 52 9.96 1.97 0.67
CA ILE A 52 9.71 2.63 -0.62
C ILE A 52 8.53 1.97 -1.33
N PHE A 53 8.51 0.63 -1.43
CA PHE A 53 7.39 -0.10 -2.02
C PHE A 53 6.06 0.18 -1.31
N TRP A 54 6.08 0.24 0.02
CA TRP A 54 4.91 0.60 0.82
C TRP A 54 4.41 2.01 0.50
N ILE A 55 5.27 3.03 0.48
CA ILE A 55 4.89 4.40 0.13
C ILE A 55 4.32 4.48 -1.29
N VAL A 56 4.96 3.81 -2.27
CA VAL A 56 4.48 3.76 -3.64
C VAL A 56 3.08 3.12 -3.72
N SER A 57 2.84 2.04 -2.97
CA SER A 57 1.52 1.41 -2.91
C SER A 57 0.44 2.34 -2.36
N LEU A 58 0.75 3.15 -1.33
CA LEU A 58 -0.20 4.12 -0.78
C LEU A 58 -0.54 5.23 -1.78
N ILE A 59 0.46 5.72 -2.53
CA ILE A 59 0.25 6.68 -3.62
C ILE A 59 -0.65 6.07 -4.70
N LEU A 60 -0.40 4.81 -5.07
CA LEU A 60 -1.20 4.10 -6.07
C LEU A 60 -2.65 3.92 -5.60
N ILE A 61 -2.87 3.50 -4.35
CA ILE A 61 -4.21 3.37 -3.76
C ILE A 61 -4.92 4.73 -3.76
N ALA A 62 -4.23 5.80 -3.37
CA ALA A 62 -4.79 7.15 -3.39
C ALA A 62 -5.14 7.62 -4.81
N LEU A 63 -4.31 7.28 -5.80
CA LEU A 63 -4.54 7.57 -7.21
C LEU A 63 -5.78 6.82 -7.72
N ILE A 64 -5.86 5.50 -7.47
CA ILE A 64 -7.01 4.67 -7.84
C ILE A 64 -8.30 5.22 -7.21
N TYR A 65 -8.23 5.64 -5.95
CA TYR A 65 -9.38 6.22 -5.25
C TYR A 65 -9.81 7.58 -5.82
N LYS A 66 -8.86 8.34 -6.38
CA LYS A 66 -9.13 9.61 -7.08
C LYS A 66 -9.62 9.41 -8.51
N LEU A 67 -9.33 8.26 -9.15
CA LEU A 67 -9.88 7.92 -10.46
C LEU A 67 -11.40 7.81 -10.37
N ARG A 68 -12.12 8.40 -11.33
CA ARG A 68 -13.58 8.26 -11.37
C ARG A 68 -13.90 6.81 -11.74
N LEU A 69 -14.75 6.16 -10.94
CA LEU A 69 -15.31 4.84 -11.26
C LEU A 69 -15.98 4.82 -12.63
N ASP A 70 -16.47 5.96 -13.14
CA ASP A 70 -16.99 6.11 -14.52
C ASP A 70 -15.95 5.83 -15.62
N PHE A 71 -14.65 6.02 -15.35
CA PHE A 71 -13.59 5.66 -16.30
C PHE A 71 -13.32 4.16 -16.30
N LEU A 72 -13.36 3.52 -15.11
CA LEU A 72 -13.17 2.08 -14.94
C LEU A 72 -14.41 1.28 -15.38
N ARG A 73 -15.61 1.87 -15.27
CA ARG A 73 -16.91 1.33 -15.69
C ARG A 73 -17.27 1.83 -17.10
N ASN A 74 -16.29 2.02 -17.98
CA ASN A 74 -16.57 2.22 -19.38
C ASN A 74 -16.62 0.83 -20.04
N GLU A 75 -17.82 0.36 -20.39
CA GLU A 75 -18.05 -0.97 -20.98
C GLU A 75 -17.26 -1.22 -22.28
N ARG A 76 -16.77 -0.16 -22.93
CA ARG A 76 -15.85 -0.26 -24.09
C ARG A 76 -14.47 -0.84 -23.77
N LEU A 77 -14.02 -0.82 -22.52
CA LEU A 77 -12.72 -1.41 -22.12
C LEU A 77 -12.85 -2.87 -21.66
N ILE A 78 -14.07 -3.36 -21.46
CA ILE A 78 -14.34 -4.72 -20.96
C ILE A 78 -14.53 -5.72 -22.12
N ILE A 79 -14.60 -5.24 -23.37
CA ILE A 79 -14.92 -6.05 -24.57
C ILE A 79 -13.71 -6.24 -25.51
N LEU A 80 -12.52 -5.73 -25.19
CA LEU A 80 -11.29 -6.04 -25.95
C LEU A 80 -10.44 -7.07 -25.21
#